data_AF-A0A7X5Q568-F1
#
_entry.id   AF-A0A7X5Q568-F1
#
_cell.length_a   1.000
_cell.length_b   1.000
_cell.length_c   1.000
_cell.angle_alpha   90.00
_cell.angle_beta   90.00
_cell.angle_gamma   90.00
#
_symmetry.space_group_name_H-M   'P 1'
#
loop_
_entity.id
_entity.type
_entity.pdbx_description
1 polymer ?
#
loop_
_entity_poly.entity_id
_entity_poly.type
_entity_poly.pdbx_seq_one_letter_code
_entity_poly.pdbx_strand_id
1 'polypeptide(L)'
;LDEKLGKYAFWCWLIGFFVAFLPLYLLGLMGATRRLNHYDVPGWQPLFIVASIGVVIILFGLGFQILQLLVSIKNRKENMGKSDPWNARTLEWSTASPPPFYNFAFTPEVHERDAFWAMKHAKTSESTKRQYHAIHMPKNTPVGFYIGLCSFFLTFSLIWHLFWLAAISTIGVLAFIIKRLFEKETEYFVPASEVEKIEMRTP
;
A
#
# COMPACT_ATOMS: atom_id res chain seq x y z
N LEU A 1 -9.01 3.56 11.46
CA LEU A 1 -9.70 4.46 10.51
C LEU A 1 -11.07 4.79 11.09
N ASP A 2 -11.71 5.88 10.67
CA ASP A 2 -13.10 6.15 11.07
C ASP A 2 -14.07 5.18 10.37
N GLU A 3 -14.73 4.31 11.14
CA GLU A 3 -15.63 3.27 10.61
C GLU A 3 -16.90 3.83 9.96
N LYS A 4 -17.40 4.97 10.44
CA LYS A 4 -18.64 5.56 9.93
C LYS A 4 -18.43 6.10 8.51
N LEU A 5 -17.35 6.85 8.32
CA LEU A 5 -16.95 7.35 7.00
C LEU A 5 -16.60 6.21 6.04
N GLY A 6 -15.93 5.15 6.54
CA GLY A 6 -15.66 3.95 5.75
C GLY A 6 -16.93 3.25 5.24
N LYS A 7 -17.97 3.15 6.09
CA LYS A 7 -19.27 2.60 5.67
C LYS A 7 -19.96 3.46 4.62
N TYR A 8 -19.91 4.79 4.73
CA TYR A 8 -20.45 5.67 3.68
C TYR A 8 -19.71 5.50 2.36
N ALA A 9 -18.37 5.47 2.39
CA ALA A 9 -17.55 5.21 1.22
C ALA A 9 -17.94 3.86 0.58
N PHE A 10 -18.01 2.78 1.37
CA PHE A 10 -18.40 1.45 0.92
C PHE A 10 -19.76 1.44 0.19
N TRP A 11 -20.81 2.01 0.79
CA TRP A 11 -22.14 2.01 0.18
C TRP A 11 -22.20 2.84 -1.10
N CYS A 12 -21.52 3.99 -1.14
CA CYS A 12 -21.41 4.79 -2.36
C CYS A 12 -20.68 4.03 -3.47
N TRP A 13 -19.57 3.33 -3.15
CA TRP A 13 -18.85 2.50 -4.11
C TRP A 13 -19.72 1.35 -4.63
N LEU A 14 -20.36 0.60 -3.74
CA LEU A 14 -21.17 -0.56 -4.11
C LEU A 14 -22.37 -0.16 -4.98
N ILE A 15 -23.19 0.77 -4.49
CA ILE A 15 -24.39 1.24 -5.20
C ILE A 15 -24.00 1.95 -6.48
N GLY A 16 -23.01 2.86 -6.41
CA GLY A 16 -22.53 3.59 -7.57
C GLY A 16 -21.98 2.67 -8.65
N PHE A 17 -21.28 1.60 -8.30
CA PHE A 17 -20.81 0.58 -9.25
C PHE A 17 -21.99 -0.08 -9.98
N PHE A 18 -23.00 -0.58 -9.26
CA PHE A 18 -24.15 -1.20 -9.92
C PHE A 18 -24.91 -0.22 -10.80
N VAL A 19 -25.17 1.01 -10.34
CA VAL A 19 -25.87 2.04 -11.12
C VAL A 19 -25.05 2.48 -12.34
N ALA A 20 -23.72 2.55 -12.24
CA ALA A 20 -22.85 2.95 -13.33
C ALA A 20 -22.72 1.86 -14.40
N PHE A 21 -22.52 0.60 -13.98
CA PHE A 21 -22.08 -0.46 -14.89
C PHE A 21 -23.19 -1.43 -15.33
N LEU A 22 -24.28 -1.60 -14.57
CA LEU A 22 -25.41 -2.42 -15.03
C LEU A 22 -26.06 -1.89 -16.32
N PRO A 23 -26.30 -0.57 -16.50
CA PRO A 23 -26.85 -0.04 -17.74
C PRO A 23 -25.94 -0.30 -18.96
N LEU A 24 -24.63 -0.42 -18.74
CA LEU A 24 -23.68 -0.68 -19.82
C LEU A 24 -23.80 -2.10 -20.39
N TYR A 25 -24.24 -3.08 -19.59
CA TYR A 25 -24.57 -4.41 -20.11
C TYR A 25 -25.77 -4.34 -21.06
N LEU A 26 -26.82 -3.61 -20.67
CA LEU A 26 -27.99 -3.41 -21.52
C LEU A 26 -27.62 -2.67 -22.81
N LEU A 27 -26.83 -1.59 -22.70
CA LEU A 27 -26.32 -0.86 -23.86
C LEU A 27 -25.51 -1.76 -24.79
N GLY A 28 -24.64 -2.62 -24.26
CA GLY A 28 -23.89 -3.59 -25.04
C GLY A 28 -24.80 -4.57 -25.79
N LEU A 29 -25.85 -5.08 -25.14
CA LEU A 29 -26.86 -5.94 -25.78
C LEU A 29 -27.70 -5.19 -26.84
N MET A 30 -27.87 -3.88 -26.68
CA MET A 30 -28.53 -3.00 -27.66
C MET A 30 -27.60 -2.59 -28.81
N GLY A 31 -26.37 -3.11 -28.88
CA GLY A 31 -25.42 -2.85 -29.96
C GLY A 31 -24.53 -1.62 -29.77
N ALA A 32 -24.51 -1.00 -28.58
CA ALA A 32 -23.59 0.08 -28.29
C ALA A 32 -22.14 -0.43 -28.33
N THR A 33 -21.33 0.15 -29.21
CA THR A 33 -19.91 -0.21 -29.34
C THR A 33 -19.02 0.65 -28.45
N ARG A 34 -17.85 0.13 -28.11
CA ARG A 34 -16.88 0.82 -27.27
C ARG A 34 -16.22 2.00 -28.00
N ARG A 35 -15.76 3.00 -27.24
CA ARG A 35 -14.95 4.15 -27.71
C ARG A 35 -15.68 5.06 -28.72
N LEU A 36 -17.00 5.14 -28.61
CA LEU A 36 -17.79 6.15 -29.31
C LEU A 36 -17.72 7.49 -28.57
N ASN A 37 -17.46 8.57 -29.30
CA ASN A 37 -17.51 9.94 -28.76
C ASN A 37 -18.86 10.62 -29.01
N HIS A 38 -19.66 10.07 -29.93
CA HIS A 38 -20.98 10.56 -30.32
C HIS A 38 -21.88 9.37 -30.66
N TYR A 39 -23.18 9.51 -30.44
CA TYR A 39 -24.20 8.51 -30.80
C TYR A 39 -25.51 9.20 -31.20
N ASP A 40 -26.17 8.65 -32.22
CA ASP A 40 -27.45 9.18 -32.75
C ASP A 40 -28.66 8.33 -32.36
N VAL A 41 -28.46 7.27 -31.54
CA VAL A 41 -29.53 6.34 -31.14
C VAL A 41 -30.23 6.87 -29.88
N PRO A 42 -31.47 7.40 -29.95
CA PRO A 42 -32.10 8.07 -28.81
C PRO A 42 -32.35 7.13 -27.63
N GLY A 43 -32.57 5.83 -27.89
CA GLY A 43 -32.80 4.82 -26.87
C GLY A 43 -31.61 4.56 -25.94
N TRP A 44 -30.39 4.98 -26.31
CA TRP A 44 -29.20 4.81 -25.47
C TRP A 44 -29.04 5.92 -24.44
N GLN A 45 -29.54 7.12 -24.74
CA GLN A 45 -29.35 8.32 -23.91
C GLN A 45 -29.78 8.11 -22.44
N PRO A 46 -30.96 7.52 -22.12
CA PRO A 46 -31.35 7.34 -20.73
C PRO A 46 -30.40 6.42 -19.96
N LEU A 47 -29.92 5.34 -20.59
CA LEU A 47 -29.00 4.39 -19.96
C LEU A 47 -27.63 5.02 -19.70
N PHE A 48 -27.13 5.86 -20.61
CA PHE A 48 -25.91 6.63 -20.37
C PHE A 48 -26.08 7.68 -19.26
N ILE A 49 -27.25 8.32 -19.15
CA ILE A 49 -27.55 9.24 -18.04
C ILE A 49 -27.54 8.49 -16.71
N VAL A 50 -28.22 7.35 -16.62
CA VAL A 50 -28.20 6.51 -15.40
C VAL A 50 -26.76 6.09 -15.07
N ALA A 51 -25.98 5.67 -16.07
CA ALA A 51 -24.58 5.33 -15.88
C ALA A 51 -23.78 6.52 -15.31
N SER A 52 -23.99 7.73 -15.82
CA SER A 52 -23.33 8.95 -15.30
C SER A 52 -23.73 9.29 -13.86
N ILE A 53 -24.99 9.06 -13.47
CA ILE A 53 -25.44 9.22 -12.08
C ILE A 53 -24.68 8.25 -11.19
N GLY A 54 -24.50 7.00 -11.63
CA GLY A 54 -23.68 6.02 -10.92
C GLY A 54 -22.25 6.50 -10.70
N VAL A 55 -21.63 7.12 -11.71
CA VAL A 55 -20.28 7.72 -11.59
C VAL A 55 -20.25 8.85 -10.56
N VAL A 56 -21.28 9.70 -10.51
CA VAL A 56 -21.38 10.76 -9.49
C VAL A 56 -21.50 10.17 -8.07
N ILE A 57 -22.24 9.07 -7.90
CA ILE A 57 -22.31 8.36 -6.61
C ILE A 57 -20.93 7.80 -6.21
N ILE A 58 -20.19 7.22 -7.15
CA ILE A 58 -18.81 6.76 -6.92
C ILE A 58 -17.90 7.94 -6.50
N LEU A 59 -18.07 9.11 -7.12
CA LEU A 59 -17.30 10.31 -6.76
C LEU A 59 -17.53 10.72 -5.29
N PHE A 60 -18.76 10.64 -4.79
CA PHE A 60 -19.04 10.83 -3.37
C PHE A 60 -18.36 9.76 -2.49
N GLY A 61 -18.34 8.50 -2.95
CA GLY A 61 -17.60 7.42 -2.28
C GLY A 61 -16.11 7.70 -2.14
N LEU A 62 -15.47 8.21 -3.21
CA LEU A 62 -14.09 8.69 -3.18
C LEU A 62 -13.91 9.85 -2.20
N GLY A 63 -14.85 10.82 -2.20
CA GLY A 63 -14.85 11.94 -1.26
C GLY A 63 -14.88 11.48 0.20
N PHE A 64 -15.76 10.53 0.55
CA PHE A 64 -15.80 9.93 1.88
C PHE A 64 -14.52 9.18 2.24
N GLN A 65 -13.90 8.48 1.28
CA GLN A 65 -12.63 7.78 1.51
C GLN A 65 -11.49 8.75 1.83
N ILE A 66 -11.39 9.87 1.10
CA ILE A 66 -10.41 10.93 1.37
C ILE A 66 -10.67 11.55 2.75
N LEU A 67 -11.93 11.88 3.05
CA LEU A 67 -12.30 12.44 4.34
C LEU A 67 -11.99 11.49 5.49
N GLN A 68 -12.23 10.18 5.32
CA GLN A 68 -11.88 9.14 6.30
C GLN A 68 -10.39 9.15 6.62
N LEU A 69 -9.52 9.26 5.61
CA LEU A 69 -8.07 9.34 5.80
C LEU A 69 -7.68 10.62 6.56
N LEU A 70 -8.21 11.78 6.14
CA LEU A 70 -7.91 13.07 6.77
C LEU A 70 -8.31 13.10 8.25
N VAL A 71 -9.52 12.65 8.58
CA VAL A 71 -10.01 12.59 9.96
C VAL A 71 -9.19 11.60 10.80
N SER A 72 -8.85 10.44 10.22
CA SER A 72 -8.06 9.42 10.93
C SER A 72 -6.63 9.90 11.24
N ILE A 73 -5.99 10.63 10.32
CA ILE A 73 -4.65 11.19 10.53
C ILE A 73 -4.67 12.33 11.55
N LYS A 74 -5.72 13.17 11.51
CA LYS A 74 -5.94 14.26 12.47
C LYS A 74 -6.10 13.71 13.89
N ASN A 75 -6.93 12.69 14.07
CA ASN A 75 -7.26 12.11 15.38
C ASN A 75 -6.38 10.90 15.75
N ARG A 76 -5.19 10.76 15.14
CA ARG A 76 -4.35 9.55 15.28
C ARG A 76 -3.89 9.26 16.71
N LYS A 77 -3.67 10.30 17.52
CA LYS A 77 -3.18 10.14 18.90
C LYS A 77 -4.24 9.56 19.82
N GLU A 78 -5.50 9.94 19.60
CA GLU A 78 -6.65 9.46 20.37
C GLU A 78 -7.03 8.03 19.99
N ASN A 79 -6.80 7.67 18.72
CA ASN A 79 -7.14 6.36 18.16
C ASN A 79 -5.94 5.42 18.05
N MET A 80 -4.87 5.66 18.81
CA MET A 80 -3.70 4.80 18.80
C MET A 80 -4.07 3.49 19.51
N GLY A 81 -4.28 2.44 18.71
CA GLY A 81 -4.78 1.15 19.18
C GLY A 81 -3.70 0.22 19.71
N LYS A 82 -4.14 -0.92 20.26
CA LYS A 82 -3.28 -2.06 20.60
C LYS A 82 -2.65 -2.66 19.33
N SER A 83 -1.59 -3.43 19.51
CA SER A 83 -0.94 -4.23 18.46
C SER A 83 -1.93 -5.15 17.70
N ASP A 84 -2.87 -5.79 18.40
CA ASP A 84 -3.94 -6.61 17.81
C ASP A 84 -5.34 -5.98 18.02
N PRO A 85 -5.79 -5.04 17.16
CA PRO A 85 -7.09 -4.40 17.29
C PRO A 85 -8.26 -5.29 16.83
N TRP A 86 -8.00 -6.36 16.07
CA TRP A 86 -9.05 -7.18 15.43
C TRP A 86 -9.15 -8.60 16.00
N ASN A 87 -8.38 -8.93 17.03
CA ASN A 87 -8.20 -10.30 17.50
C ASN A 87 -7.80 -11.23 16.34
N ALA A 88 -6.80 -10.83 15.56
CA ALA A 88 -6.39 -11.49 14.33
C ALA A 88 -5.56 -12.76 14.58
N ARG A 89 -5.20 -13.50 13.51
CA ARG A 89 -4.69 -14.88 13.61
C ARG A 89 -3.22 -15.08 13.26
N THR A 90 -2.66 -14.11 12.55
CA THR A 90 -1.37 -14.20 11.86
C THR A 90 -0.31 -13.32 12.56
N LEU A 91 0.98 -13.56 12.26
CA LEU A 91 2.10 -13.00 13.02
C LEU A 91 2.29 -11.48 12.89
N GLU A 92 1.77 -10.85 11.84
CA GLU A 92 1.82 -9.39 11.71
C GLU A 92 1.06 -8.67 12.84
N TRP A 93 0.15 -9.38 13.52
CA TRP A 93 -0.60 -8.87 14.67
C TRP A 93 0.05 -9.21 16.01
N SER A 94 1.19 -9.92 16.01
CA SER A 94 1.99 -10.17 17.20
C SER A 94 3.08 -9.13 17.41
N THR A 95 3.29 -8.22 16.44
CA THR A 95 4.26 -7.12 16.53
C THR A 95 3.59 -5.86 17.06
N ALA A 96 4.38 -4.98 17.67
CA ALA A 96 3.97 -3.63 18.03
C ALA A 96 3.24 -2.84 16.93
N SER A 97 2.49 -1.79 17.33
CA SER A 97 1.86 -0.84 16.41
C SER A 97 2.34 0.59 16.67
N PRO A 98 3.12 1.21 15.75
CA PRO A 98 3.67 0.63 14.53
C PRO A 98 4.77 -0.42 14.80
N PRO A 99 5.02 -1.36 13.87
CA PRO A 99 6.08 -2.35 14.05
C PRO A 99 7.47 -1.69 14.06
N PRO A 100 8.44 -2.25 14.81
CA PRO A 100 9.82 -1.79 14.74
C PRO A 100 10.38 -2.06 13.34
N PHE A 101 11.42 -1.31 12.95
CA PHE A 101 12.01 -1.39 11.60
C PHE A 101 12.66 -2.75 11.28
N TYR A 102 12.90 -3.59 12.29
CA TYR A 102 13.37 -4.97 12.16
C TYR A 102 12.25 -6.03 12.24
N ASN A 103 10.98 -5.59 12.36
CA ASN A 103 9.77 -6.41 12.55
C ASN A 103 9.74 -7.24 13.84
N PHE A 104 10.58 -8.27 13.97
CA PHE A 104 10.63 -9.17 15.11
C PHE A 104 12.03 -9.19 15.72
N ALA A 105 12.14 -8.98 17.03
CA ALA A 105 13.43 -9.10 17.73
C ALA A 105 13.97 -10.55 17.75
N PHE A 106 13.07 -11.53 17.70
CA PHE A 106 13.39 -12.95 17.60
C PHE A 106 12.58 -13.56 16.46
N THR A 107 13.20 -14.44 15.68
CA THR A 107 12.49 -15.18 14.63
C THR A 107 11.40 -16.05 15.26
N PRO A 108 10.11 -15.87 14.92
CA PRO A 108 9.04 -16.65 15.52
C PRO A 108 9.10 -18.11 15.04
N GLU A 109 8.96 -19.05 15.98
CA GLU A 109 8.84 -20.46 15.66
C GLU A 109 7.37 -20.80 15.34
N VAL A 110 7.14 -21.40 14.17
CA VAL A 110 5.80 -21.67 13.65
C VAL A 110 5.52 -23.17 13.68
N HIS A 111 4.54 -23.58 14.49
CA HIS A 111 4.10 -24.98 14.61
C HIS A 111 2.76 -25.26 13.91
N GLU A 112 1.96 -24.23 13.66
CA GLU A 112 0.62 -24.33 13.08
C GLU A 112 0.39 -23.26 12.02
N ARG A 113 -0.65 -23.44 11.19
CA ARG A 113 -1.01 -22.46 10.15
C ARG A 113 -1.36 -21.09 10.73
N ASP A 114 -2.17 -21.05 11.78
CA ASP A 114 -2.60 -19.82 12.45
C ASP A 114 -1.70 -19.59 13.69
N ALA A 115 -0.40 -19.35 13.45
CA ALA A 115 0.63 -19.36 14.49
C ALA A 115 0.33 -18.43 15.68
N PHE A 116 -0.05 -17.18 15.42
CA PHE A 116 -0.37 -16.23 16.48
C PHE A 116 -1.67 -16.59 17.22
N TRP A 117 -2.64 -17.18 16.52
CA TRP A 117 -3.86 -17.69 17.16
C TRP A 117 -3.56 -18.82 18.14
N ALA A 118 -2.73 -19.78 17.73
CA ALA A 118 -2.28 -20.87 18.59
C ALA A 118 -1.51 -20.34 19.80
N MET A 119 -0.56 -19.40 19.60
CA MET A 119 0.18 -18.74 20.70
C MET A 119 -0.75 -18.07 21.72
N LYS A 120 -1.80 -17.38 21.26
CA LYS A 120 -2.81 -16.76 22.14
C LYS A 120 -3.55 -17.78 23.01
N HIS A 121 -3.87 -18.95 22.46
CA HIS A 121 -4.65 -19.99 23.16
C HIS A 121 -3.79 -20.92 24.01
N ALA A 122 -2.52 -21.12 23.62
CA ALA A 122 -1.58 -21.96 24.34
C ALA A 122 -1.15 -21.39 25.71
N LYS A 123 -1.53 -20.14 26.04
CA LYS A 123 -1.05 -19.39 27.22
C LYS A 123 0.48 -19.32 27.36
N THR A 124 1.20 -19.68 26.30
CA THR A 124 2.64 -19.57 26.21
C THR A 124 2.97 -18.12 25.92
N SER A 125 2.93 -17.29 26.96
CA SER A 125 3.68 -16.05 26.94
C SER A 125 5.14 -16.47 26.88
N GLU A 126 5.73 -16.52 25.69
CA GLU A 126 7.18 -16.61 25.52
C GLU A 126 7.85 -15.29 25.94
N SER A 127 7.51 -14.80 27.15
CA SER A 127 8.34 -13.90 27.93
C SER A 127 9.26 -14.76 28.81
N THR A 128 9.96 -15.70 28.21
CA THR A 128 11.23 -16.15 28.82
C THR A 128 12.21 -15.01 28.56
N LYS A 129 12.97 -14.59 29.56
CA LYS A 129 14.00 -13.53 29.45
C LYS A 129 15.04 -13.91 28.39
N ARG A 130 14.71 -13.72 27.11
CA ARG A 130 15.59 -14.00 25.98
C ARG A 130 16.57 -12.85 25.91
N GLN A 131 17.86 -13.20 25.92
CA GLN A 131 18.91 -12.22 25.72
C GLN A 131 18.77 -11.64 24.31
N TYR A 132 18.65 -10.32 24.19
CA TYR A 132 18.63 -9.65 22.90
C TYR A 132 20.00 -9.80 22.22
N HIS A 133 19.97 -10.02 20.91
CA HIS A 133 21.17 -10.12 20.08
C HIS A 133 21.23 -8.94 19.12
N ALA A 134 22.42 -8.67 18.58
CA ALA A 134 22.56 -7.66 17.54
C ALA A 134 21.85 -8.15 16.26
N ILE A 135 21.00 -7.29 15.68
CA ILE A 135 20.23 -7.61 14.47
C ILE A 135 20.94 -6.99 13.27
N HIS A 136 21.15 -7.80 12.24
CA HIS A 136 21.77 -7.37 10.98
C HIS A 136 20.72 -6.73 10.06
N MET A 137 20.97 -5.49 9.60
CA MET A 137 20.00 -4.71 8.80
C MET A 137 20.66 -4.07 7.57
N PRO A 138 19.93 -3.95 6.44
CA PRO A 138 20.41 -3.23 5.27
C PRO A 138 20.35 -1.72 5.48
N LYS A 139 21.34 -0.99 4.97
CA LYS A 139 21.35 0.48 4.93
C LYS A 139 20.47 1.00 3.78
N ASN A 140 19.85 2.16 4.00
CA ASN A 140 19.13 2.88 2.96
C ASN A 140 20.08 3.35 1.86
N THR A 141 19.64 3.28 0.61
CA THR A 141 20.40 3.78 -0.55
C THR A 141 19.51 4.62 -1.48
N PRO A 142 19.97 5.81 -1.93
CA PRO A 142 19.23 6.61 -2.90
C PRO A 142 19.45 6.15 -4.34
N VAL A 143 20.29 5.12 -4.59
CA VAL A 143 20.66 4.73 -5.96
C VAL A 143 19.45 4.31 -6.79
N GLY A 144 18.48 3.62 -6.19
CA GLY A 144 17.23 3.26 -6.87
C GLY A 144 16.44 4.48 -7.36
N PHE A 145 16.42 5.57 -6.58
CA PHE A 145 15.77 6.82 -6.97
C PHE A 145 16.47 7.46 -8.18
N TYR A 146 17.80 7.51 -8.18
CA TYR A 146 18.56 8.06 -9.31
C TYR A 146 18.43 7.22 -10.58
N ILE A 147 18.44 5.89 -10.47
CA ILE A 147 18.17 5.00 -11.60
C ILE A 147 16.76 5.26 -12.16
N GLY A 148 15.76 5.40 -11.28
CA GLY A 148 14.40 5.73 -11.68
C GLY A 148 14.31 7.07 -12.42
N LEU A 149 15.01 8.10 -11.92
CA LEU A 149 15.06 9.42 -12.55
C LEU A 149 15.73 9.37 -13.93
N CYS A 150 16.87 8.69 -14.07
CA CYS A 150 17.52 8.51 -15.37
C CYS A 150 16.65 7.69 -16.33
N SER A 151 15.97 6.65 -15.85
CA SER A 151 15.06 5.83 -16.65
C SER A 151 13.85 6.63 -17.15
N PHE A 152 13.35 7.56 -16.33
CA PHE A 152 12.31 8.51 -16.73
C PHE A 152 12.77 9.39 -17.88
N PHE A 153 13.94 10.03 -17.76
CA PHE A 153 14.49 10.88 -18.84
C PHE A 153 14.86 10.09 -20.09
N LEU A 154 15.33 8.84 -19.94
CA LEU A 154 15.56 7.94 -21.07
C LEU A 154 14.26 7.67 -21.83
N THR A 155 13.19 7.29 -21.13
CA THR A 155 11.91 7.00 -21.78
C THR A 155 11.30 8.26 -22.41
N PHE A 156 11.34 9.38 -21.69
CA PHE A 156 10.89 10.68 -22.20
C PHE A 156 11.65 11.10 -23.46
N SER A 157 12.98 11.01 -23.45
CA SER A 157 13.81 11.40 -24.58
C SER A 157 13.60 10.53 -25.82
N LEU A 158 13.37 9.22 -25.65
CA LEU A 158 13.02 8.32 -26.75
C LEU A 158 11.67 8.67 -27.38
N ILE A 159 10.65 9.01 -26.57
CA ILE A 159 9.33 9.45 -27.06
C ILE A 159 9.44 10.72 -27.91
N TRP A 160 10.28 11.67 -27.48
CA TRP A 160 10.44 12.98 -28.14
C TRP A 160 11.61 13.04 -29.14
N HIS A 161 12.20 11.90 -29.50
CA HIS A 161 13.36 11.82 -30.41
C HIS A 161 14.58 12.67 -30.00
N LEU A 162 14.74 12.93 -28.70
CA LEU A 162 15.89 13.66 -28.13
C LEU A 162 17.07 12.71 -27.90
N PHE A 163 17.69 12.22 -28.98
CA PHE A 163 18.68 11.14 -28.91
C PHE A 163 19.92 11.46 -28.05
N TRP A 164 20.33 12.74 -27.98
CA TRP A 164 21.43 13.15 -27.11
C TRP A 164 21.10 12.94 -25.63
N LEU A 165 19.86 13.28 -25.22
CA LEU A 165 19.39 13.10 -23.86
C LEU A 165 19.19 11.62 -23.54
N ALA A 166 18.75 10.82 -24.53
CA ALA A 166 18.65 9.37 -24.41
C ALA A 166 20.03 8.76 -24.12
N ALA A 167 21.05 9.12 -24.90
CA ALA A 167 22.41 8.64 -24.69
C ALA A 167 22.95 9.00 -23.29
N ILE A 168 22.78 10.25 -22.85
CA ILE A 168 23.20 10.70 -21.51
C ILE A 168 22.45 9.91 -20.42
N SER A 169 21.15 9.73 -20.57
CA SER A 169 20.32 9.02 -19.59
C SER A 169 20.68 7.54 -19.49
N THR A 170 20.97 6.88 -20.62
CA THR A 170 21.47 5.50 -20.64
C THR A 170 22.81 5.38 -19.92
N ILE A 171 23.75 6.30 -20.19
CA ILE A 171 25.03 6.33 -19.48
C ILE A 171 24.80 6.55 -17.98
N GLY A 172 23.87 7.43 -17.60
CA GLY A 172 23.49 7.67 -16.21
C GLY A 172 22.98 6.40 -15.51
N VAL A 173 22.07 5.66 -16.13
CA VAL A 173 21.56 4.38 -15.61
C VAL A 173 22.72 3.40 -15.39
N LEU A 174 23.57 3.20 -16.40
CA LEU A 174 24.71 2.28 -16.31
C LEU A 174 25.69 2.71 -15.21
N ALA A 175 26.00 4.00 -15.11
CA ALA A 175 26.90 4.55 -14.11
C ALA A 175 26.38 4.32 -12.68
N PHE A 176 25.08 4.54 -12.43
CA PHE A 176 24.50 4.30 -11.10
C PHE A 176 24.42 2.81 -10.76
N ILE A 177 24.14 1.93 -11.73
CA ILE A 177 24.18 0.48 -11.54
C ILE A 177 25.60 0.04 -11.19
N ILE A 178 26.60 0.49 -11.96
CA ILE A 178 28.01 0.20 -11.68
C ILE A 178 28.37 0.70 -10.28
N LYS A 179 28.05 1.96 -9.95
CA LYS A 179 28.30 2.50 -8.61
C LYS A 179 27.71 1.62 -7.51
N ARG A 180 26.47 1.12 -7.71
CA ARG A 180 25.82 0.22 -6.74
C ARG A 180 26.52 -1.14 -6.62
N LEU A 181 26.98 -1.71 -7.73
CA LEU A 181 27.68 -3.00 -7.75
C LEU A 181 29.01 -2.97 -6.98
N PHE A 182 29.68 -1.82 -6.95
CA PHE A 182 30.96 -1.66 -6.25
C PHE A 182 30.80 -1.25 -4.77
N GLU A 183 29.57 -1.03 -4.29
CA GLU A 183 29.33 -0.63 -2.91
C GLU A 183 29.40 -1.84 -1.97
N LYS A 184 30.41 -1.85 -1.10
CA LYS A 184 30.67 -2.98 -0.17
C LYS A 184 30.02 -2.82 1.20
N GLU A 185 29.75 -1.58 1.63
CA GLU A 185 29.20 -1.29 2.95
C GLU A 185 27.68 -1.09 2.91
N THR A 186 26.94 -2.12 2.52
CA THR A 186 25.47 -2.06 2.39
C THR A 186 24.72 -2.35 3.67
N GLU A 187 25.42 -2.74 4.73
CA GLU A 187 24.85 -3.38 5.91
C GLU A 187 25.34 -2.74 7.19
N TYR A 188 24.55 -2.83 8.26
CA TYR A 188 24.90 -2.40 9.60
C TYR A 188 24.26 -3.31 10.65
N PHE A 189 24.77 -3.27 11.88
CA PHE A 189 24.21 -4.01 13.00
C PHE A 189 23.50 -3.05 13.95
N VAL A 190 22.29 -3.41 14.35
CA VAL A 190 21.55 -2.78 15.44
C VAL A 190 22.02 -3.42 16.75
N PRO A 191 22.61 -2.67 17.69
CA PRO A 191 23.08 -3.23 18.95
C PRO A 191 21.94 -3.82 19.79
N ALA A 192 22.22 -4.89 20.53
CA ALA A 192 21.24 -5.54 21.42
C ALA A 192 20.62 -4.56 22.45
N SER A 193 21.40 -3.59 22.93
CA SER A 193 20.93 -2.56 23.86
C SER A 193 19.96 -1.57 23.24
N GLU A 194 19.99 -1.39 21.92
CA GLU A 194 19.03 -0.57 21.18
C GLU A 194 17.74 -1.35 20.93
N VAL A 195 17.85 -2.61 20.54
CA VAL A 195 16.71 -3.53 20.40
C VAL A 195 15.93 -3.61 21.72
N GLU A 196 16.62 -3.84 22.84
CA GLU A 196 16.01 -3.89 24.17
C GLU A 196 15.24 -2.62 24.52
N LYS A 197 15.82 -1.44 24.26
CA LYS A 197 15.15 -0.15 24.50
C LYS A 197 13.88 0.01 23.66
N ILE A 198 13.89 -0.46 22.42
CA ILE A 198 12.73 -0.38 21.52
C ILE A 198 11.64 -1.33 22.02
N GLU A 199 11.97 -2.58 22.33
CA GLU A 199 11.01 -3.58 22.84
C GLU A 199 10.43 -3.17 24.21
N MET A 200 11.21 -2.52 25.09
CA MET A 200 10.70 -2.00 26.36
C MET A 200 9.82 -0.74 26.22
N ARG A 201 10.06 0.08 25.20
CA ARG A 201 9.29 1.31 24.96
C ARG A 201 7.94 1.03 24.33
N THR A 202 7.82 -0.12 23.66
CA THR A 202 6.64 -0.41 22.86
C THR A 202 5.62 -1.19 23.70
N PRO A 203 4.36 -0.71 23.78
CA PRO A 203 3.34 -1.27 24.66
C PRO A 203 2.75 -2.60 24.15
#